data_AF-A0AAU2SUD2-F1
#
_entry.id   AF-A0AAU2SUD2-F1
#
_cell.length_a   1.000
_cell.length_b   1.000
_cell.length_c   1.000
_cell.angle_alpha   90.00
_cell.angle_beta   90.00
_cell.angle_gamma   90.00
#
_symmetry.space_group_name_H-M   'P 1'
#
loop_
_entity.id
_entity.type
_entity.pdbx_description
1 polymer ?
#
loop_
_entity_poly.entity_id
_entity_poly.type
_entity_poly.pdbx_seq_one_letter_code
_entity_poly.pdbx_strand_id
1 'polypeptide(L)'
;MSVDPDLLAPFLPPGEKVTARQTTPNGGTQRCNVSVDGELALVTGRLWWEKTGSLVDVAAVHAQVNKGDVITGDEFLYSGTGAVGKVEGCTDSAHPDQALFTVLQVFASGRESSPTMKRLVTEYTGQVQKGSDCT
;
A
#
# COMPACT_ATOMS: atom_id res chain seq x y z
N MET A 1 12.01 -0.89 6.86
CA MET A 1 11.22 -1.91 6.15
C MET A 1 11.72 -1.97 4.72
N SER A 2 11.92 -3.16 4.17
CA SER A 2 12.34 -3.36 2.78
C SER A 2 11.33 -4.28 2.11
N VAL A 3 10.92 -3.93 0.90
CA VAL A 3 10.10 -4.77 0.01
C VAL A 3 11.03 -5.31 -1.07
N ASP A 4 10.81 -6.54 -1.52
CA ASP A 4 11.54 -7.11 -2.65
C ASP A 4 11.39 -6.21 -3.91
N PRO A 5 12.50 -5.70 -4.47
CA PRO A 5 12.49 -4.95 -5.73
C PRO A 5 11.79 -5.69 -6.88
N ASP A 6 11.87 -7.02 -6.91
CA ASP A 6 11.27 -7.84 -7.98
C ASP A 6 9.74 -7.82 -7.93
N LEU A 7 9.14 -7.53 -6.76
CA LEU A 7 7.70 -7.32 -6.64
C LEU A 7 7.25 -5.92 -7.04
N LEU A 8 8.17 -4.95 -7.02
CA LEU A 8 7.90 -3.58 -7.42
C LEU A 8 8.10 -3.38 -8.93
N ALA A 9 9.12 -4.02 -9.49
CA ALA A 9 9.53 -3.85 -10.89
C ALA A 9 8.39 -3.97 -11.92
N PRO A 10 7.42 -4.92 -11.80
CA PRO A 10 6.32 -5.02 -12.74
C PRO A 10 5.40 -3.80 -12.80
N PHE A 11 5.38 -2.99 -11.72
CA PHE A 11 4.56 -1.78 -11.60
C PHE A 11 5.31 -0.51 -12.01
N LEU A 12 6.59 -0.60 -12.33
CA LEU A 12 7.40 0.53 -12.75
C LEU A 12 7.41 0.61 -14.29
N PRO A 13 7.22 1.80 -14.88
CA PRO A 13 7.45 1.99 -16.29
C PRO A 13 8.95 1.89 -16.60
N PRO A 14 9.34 1.70 -17.88
CA PRO A 14 10.73 1.83 -18.29
C PRO A 14 11.21 3.25 -18.01
N GLY A 15 12.50 3.37 -17.70
CA GLY A 15 13.14 4.66 -17.47
C GLY A 15 14.57 4.49 -16.98
N GLU A 16 15.26 5.61 -16.81
CA GLU A 16 16.69 5.63 -16.45
C GLU A 16 16.90 5.78 -14.94
N LYS A 17 15.98 6.47 -14.26
CA LYS A 17 16.16 6.84 -12.86
C LYS A 17 14.93 6.53 -12.03
N VAL A 18 15.11 5.64 -11.05
CA VAL A 18 14.12 5.39 -9.99
C VAL A 18 14.46 6.23 -8.77
N THR A 19 13.45 6.91 -8.22
CA THR A 19 13.56 7.66 -6.96
C THR A 19 12.46 7.25 -6.01
N ALA A 20 12.79 7.16 -4.71
CA ALA A 20 11.84 6.90 -3.65
C ALA A 20 11.86 8.06 -2.66
N ARG A 21 10.69 8.59 -2.32
CA ARG A 21 10.56 9.68 -1.36
C ARG A 21 9.53 9.33 -0.29
N GLN A 22 9.99 9.25 0.96
CA GLN A 22 9.10 9.10 2.10
C GLN A 22 8.47 10.45 2.48
N THR A 23 7.19 10.41 2.85
CA THR A 23 6.41 11.56 3.32
C THR A 23 5.50 11.13 4.47
N THR A 24 5.21 12.08 5.35
CA THR A 24 4.30 11.89 6.50
C THR A 24 3.23 12.98 6.43
N PRO A 25 2.16 12.81 5.63
CA PRO A 25 1.17 13.86 5.39
C PRO A 25 0.41 14.30 6.66
N ASN A 26 0.29 13.41 7.63
CA ASN A 26 -0.30 13.64 8.94
C ASN A 26 0.28 12.64 9.95
N GLY A 27 -0.03 12.82 11.24
CA GLY A 27 0.52 12.00 12.33
C GLY A 27 0.23 10.50 12.24
N GLY A 28 -0.83 10.09 11.51
CA GLY A 28 -1.22 8.68 11.38
C GLY A 28 -0.84 8.05 10.04
N THR A 29 -0.23 8.76 9.11
CA THR A 29 0.02 8.28 7.73
C THR A 29 1.47 8.42 7.35
N GLN A 30 2.06 7.33 6.86
CA GLN A 30 3.36 7.37 6.18
C GLN A 30 3.22 6.83 4.76
N ARG A 31 3.84 7.51 3.80
CA ARG A 31 3.81 7.14 2.38
C ARG A 31 5.21 7.14 1.80
N CYS A 32 5.46 6.22 0.88
CA CYS A 32 6.61 6.22 0.00
C CYS A 32 6.12 6.39 -1.44
N ASN A 33 6.56 7.48 -2.07
CA ASN A 33 6.28 7.75 -3.47
C ASN A 33 7.48 7.28 -4.29
N VAL A 34 7.25 6.33 -5.19
CA VAL A 34 8.24 5.83 -6.14
C VAL A 34 7.97 6.45 -7.50
N SER A 35 8.97 7.14 -8.03
CA SER A 35 8.89 7.83 -9.32
C SER A 35 9.97 7.33 -10.27
N VAL A 36 9.64 7.20 -11.54
CA VAL A 36 10.56 6.87 -12.63
C VAL A 36 10.68 8.09 -13.52
N ASP A 37 11.91 8.57 -13.74
CA ASP A 37 12.21 9.77 -14.54
C ASP A 37 11.40 11.02 -14.13
N GLY A 38 11.04 11.09 -12.84
CA GLY A 38 10.27 12.19 -12.27
C GLY A 38 8.74 12.01 -12.31
N GLU A 39 8.24 10.97 -12.98
CA GLU A 39 6.82 10.63 -13.01
C GLU A 39 6.45 9.63 -11.92
N LEU A 40 5.35 9.89 -11.20
CA LEU A 40 4.88 9.02 -10.12
C LEU A 40 4.41 7.68 -10.70
N ALA A 41 5.07 6.59 -10.29
CA ALA A 41 4.76 5.25 -10.76
C ALA A 41 3.97 4.44 -9.73
N LEU A 42 4.39 4.49 -8.46
CA LEU A 42 3.81 3.70 -7.37
C LEU A 42 3.79 4.51 -6.08
N VAL A 43 2.72 4.41 -5.32
CA VAL A 43 2.65 4.87 -3.93
C VAL A 43 2.44 3.64 -3.05
N THR A 44 3.31 3.47 -2.06
CA THR A 44 3.07 2.55 -0.96
C THR A 44 2.88 3.35 0.31
N GLY A 45 2.08 2.87 1.24
CA GLY A 45 1.88 3.58 2.49
C GLY A 45 1.20 2.76 3.55
N ARG A 46 1.29 3.27 4.76
CA ARG A 46 0.57 2.79 5.93
C ARG A 46 -0.21 3.93 6.55
N LEU A 47 -1.37 3.62 7.09
CA LEU A 47 -2.20 4.58 7.79
C LEU A 47 -2.95 3.96 8.93
N TRP A 48 -3.01 4.70 10.04
CA TRP A 48 -3.91 4.43 11.14
C TRP A 48 -5.32 4.90 10.77
N TRP A 49 -6.27 3.99 10.84
CA TRP A 49 -7.66 4.21 10.51
C TRP A 49 -8.57 3.80 11.67
N GLU A 50 -9.82 4.26 11.69
CA GLU A 50 -10.80 3.82 12.68
C GLU A 50 -10.87 2.29 12.75
N LYS A 51 -10.85 1.73 13.97
CA LYS A 51 -10.77 0.27 14.19
C LYS A 51 -11.93 -0.52 13.57
N THR A 52 -13.08 0.13 13.39
CA THR A 52 -14.27 -0.43 12.74
C THR A 52 -14.25 -0.31 11.22
N GLY A 53 -13.25 0.38 10.64
CA GLY A 53 -13.12 0.55 9.21
C GLY A 53 -12.89 -0.78 8.49
N SER A 54 -13.57 -0.95 7.36
CA SER A 54 -13.38 -2.10 6.48
C SER A 54 -12.32 -1.83 5.41
N LEU A 55 -11.84 -2.90 4.78
CA LEU A 55 -10.96 -2.80 3.60
C LEU A 55 -11.59 -1.96 2.48
N VAL A 56 -12.92 -2.03 2.33
CA VAL A 56 -13.68 -1.29 1.31
C VAL A 56 -13.71 0.21 1.63
N ASP A 57 -13.88 0.58 2.90
CA ASP A 57 -13.90 1.99 3.33
C ASP A 57 -12.54 2.66 3.06
N VAL A 58 -11.45 1.97 3.41
CA VAL A 58 -10.09 2.45 3.16
C VAL A 58 -9.80 2.50 1.66
N ALA A 59 -10.24 1.50 0.90
CA ALA A 59 -10.08 1.49 -0.56
C ALA A 59 -10.83 2.64 -1.25
N ALA A 60 -12.02 2.99 -0.76
CA ALA A 60 -12.88 4.02 -1.34
C ALA A 60 -12.25 5.42 -1.36
N VAL A 61 -11.37 5.71 -0.41
CA VAL A 61 -10.70 7.01 -0.28
C VAL A 61 -9.31 7.05 -0.92
N HIS A 62 -8.86 5.95 -1.52
CA HIS A 62 -7.54 5.85 -2.14
C HIS A 62 -7.67 5.63 -3.63
N ALA A 63 -7.01 6.52 -4.39
CA ALA A 63 -7.01 6.46 -5.83
C ALA A 63 -6.45 5.13 -6.31
N GLN A 64 -6.86 4.70 -7.50
CA GLN A 64 -6.41 3.47 -8.15
C GLN A 64 -6.90 2.17 -7.47
N VAL A 65 -7.02 2.07 -6.15
CA VAL A 65 -7.36 0.80 -5.47
C VAL A 65 -8.63 0.14 -6.04
N ASN A 66 -9.72 0.89 -6.17
CA ASN A 66 -11.01 0.38 -6.63
C ASN A 66 -11.22 0.38 -8.16
N LYS A 67 -10.15 0.49 -8.96
CA LYS A 67 -10.28 0.46 -10.43
C LYS A 67 -10.13 -0.96 -10.99
N GLY A 68 -11.00 -1.30 -11.93
CA GLY A 68 -11.02 -2.59 -12.60
C GLY A 68 -11.63 -3.69 -11.74
N ASP A 69 -11.19 -4.93 -11.95
CA ASP A 69 -11.70 -6.09 -11.23
C ASP A 69 -11.12 -6.15 -9.81
N VAL A 70 -11.95 -5.82 -8.82
CA VAL A 70 -11.60 -5.84 -7.40
C VAL A 70 -11.88 -7.23 -6.82
N ILE A 71 -10.88 -7.77 -6.14
CA ILE A 71 -10.97 -9.02 -5.38
C ILE A 71 -10.88 -8.68 -3.90
N THR A 72 -11.89 -9.10 -3.15
CA THR A 72 -11.99 -8.89 -1.71
C THR A 72 -11.82 -10.22 -0.98
N GLY A 73 -10.86 -10.28 -0.07
CA GLY A 73 -10.71 -11.34 0.93
C GLY A 73 -10.77 -10.78 2.34
N ASP A 74 -10.50 -11.61 3.33
CA ASP A 74 -10.65 -11.24 4.75
C ASP A 74 -9.61 -10.19 5.20
N GLU A 75 -8.36 -10.34 4.77
CA GLU A 75 -7.24 -9.49 5.19
C GLU A 75 -6.80 -8.49 4.11
N PHE A 76 -7.22 -8.70 2.87
CA PHE A 76 -6.77 -7.94 1.70
C PHE A 76 -7.91 -7.64 0.73
N LEU A 77 -7.89 -6.43 0.19
CA LEU A 77 -8.65 -6.04 -1.00
C LEU A 77 -7.64 -5.60 -2.05
N TYR A 78 -7.74 -6.11 -3.27
CA TYR A 78 -6.80 -5.74 -4.33
C TYR A 78 -7.43 -5.79 -5.71
N SER A 79 -6.85 -5.00 -6.61
CA SER A 79 -7.12 -4.96 -8.04
C SER A 79 -5.81 -5.01 -8.81
N GLY A 80 -5.86 -4.85 -10.13
CA GLY A 80 -4.63 -4.69 -10.92
C GLY A 80 -3.88 -3.39 -10.62
N THR A 81 -4.55 -2.38 -10.08
CA THR A 81 -4.03 -1.00 -9.95
C THR A 81 -3.79 -0.57 -8.51
N GLY A 82 -4.27 -1.33 -7.52
CA GLY A 82 -3.98 -1.02 -6.13
C GLY A 82 -4.47 -2.09 -5.17
N ALA A 83 -4.15 -1.89 -3.90
CA ALA A 83 -4.57 -2.80 -2.84
C ALA A 83 -4.62 -2.10 -1.48
N VAL A 84 -5.40 -2.70 -0.58
CA VAL A 84 -5.43 -2.43 0.85
C VAL A 84 -5.19 -3.73 1.59
N GLY A 85 -4.34 -3.69 2.61
CA GLY A 85 -4.17 -4.77 3.58
C GLY A 85 -4.47 -4.29 4.98
N LYS A 86 -5.08 -5.15 5.81
CA LYS A 86 -5.22 -4.90 7.25
C LYS A 86 -4.05 -5.56 7.98
N VAL A 87 -3.41 -4.81 8.88
CA VAL A 87 -2.29 -5.32 9.68
C VAL A 87 -2.85 -5.92 10.97
N GLU A 88 -2.90 -7.25 11.04
CA GLU A 88 -3.46 -7.97 12.18
C GLU A 88 -2.59 -7.88 13.44
N GLY A 89 -3.26 -7.77 14.60
CA GLY A 89 -2.61 -7.73 15.91
C GLY A 89 -1.79 -6.47 16.19
N CYS A 90 -1.92 -5.44 15.36
CA CYS A 90 -1.15 -4.22 15.47
C CYS A 90 -1.75 -3.23 16.46
N THR A 91 -0.94 -2.79 17.42
CA THR A 91 -1.30 -1.74 18.38
C THR A 91 -0.20 -0.69 18.44
N ASP A 92 -0.58 0.54 18.75
CA ASP A 92 0.34 1.64 19.01
C ASP A 92 -0.27 2.60 20.04
N SER A 93 0.57 3.11 20.95
CA SER A 93 0.13 3.97 22.05
C SER A 93 -0.38 5.35 21.62
N ALA A 94 0.08 5.87 20.47
CA ALA A 94 -0.43 7.11 19.90
C ALA A 94 -1.73 6.90 19.11
N HIS A 95 -2.07 5.63 18.79
CA HIS A 95 -3.23 5.24 17.99
C HIS A 95 -4.08 4.13 18.66
N PRO A 96 -4.51 4.29 19.93
CA PRO A 96 -5.09 3.19 20.73
C PRO A 96 -6.45 2.67 20.20
N ASP A 97 -7.22 3.53 19.55
CA ASP A 97 -8.57 3.22 19.01
C ASP A 97 -8.56 3.03 17.49
N GLN A 98 -7.38 2.85 16.90
CA GLN A 98 -7.20 2.71 15.46
C GLN A 98 -6.60 1.36 15.10
N ALA A 99 -6.84 0.93 13.86
CA ALA A 99 -6.18 -0.21 13.25
C ALA A 99 -5.22 0.28 12.17
N LEU A 100 -4.11 -0.43 12.00
CA LEU A 100 -3.13 -0.11 10.97
C LEU A 100 -3.51 -0.81 9.66
N PHE A 101 -3.55 -0.03 8.58
CA PHE A 101 -3.75 -0.52 7.23
C PHE A 101 -2.54 -0.20 6.36
N THR A 102 -2.35 -0.99 5.31
CA THR A 102 -1.42 -0.71 4.23
C THR A 102 -2.18 -0.40 2.95
N VAL A 103 -1.59 0.41 2.09
CA VAL A 103 -2.19 0.86 0.83
C VAL A 103 -1.13 0.87 -0.25
N LEU A 104 -1.47 0.34 -1.41
CA LEU A 104 -0.66 0.33 -2.62
C LEU A 104 -1.47 0.94 -3.77
N GLN A 105 -0.86 1.85 -4.54
CA GLN A 105 -1.51 2.53 -5.66
C GLN A 105 -0.53 2.64 -6.83
N VAL A 106 -0.90 2.08 -7.99
CA VAL A 106 -0.13 2.11 -9.23
C VAL A 106 -0.68 3.24 -10.10
N PHE A 107 0.19 4.17 -10.45
CA PHE A 107 -0.11 5.31 -11.33
C PHE A 107 0.48 5.13 -12.73
N ALA A 108 1.45 4.23 -12.89
CA ALA A 108 2.00 3.86 -14.18
C ALA A 108 0.94 3.13 -15.03
N SER A 109 0.65 3.67 -16.21
CA SER A 109 -0.37 3.11 -17.12
C SER A 109 0.11 1.81 -17.78
N GLY A 110 -0.79 0.84 -17.97
CA GLY A 110 -0.48 -0.42 -18.66
C GLY A 110 0.37 -1.39 -17.84
N ARG A 111 0.40 -1.20 -16.51
CA ARG A 111 1.16 -2.01 -15.54
C ARG A 111 0.25 -2.75 -14.56
N GLU A 112 -1.03 -2.84 -14.87
CA GLU A 112 -2.02 -3.46 -14.01
C GLU A 112 -1.79 -4.97 -13.92
N SER A 113 -1.66 -5.50 -12.71
CA SER A 113 -1.50 -6.95 -12.49
C SER A 113 -2.05 -7.37 -11.14
N SER A 114 -3.26 -7.93 -11.14
CA SER A 114 -3.92 -8.41 -9.92
C SER A 114 -3.12 -9.54 -9.22
N PRO A 115 -2.56 -10.54 -9.93
CA PRO A 115 -1.74 -11.58 -9.29
C PRO A 115 -0.46 -11.04 -8.64
N THR A 116 0.22 -10.09 -9.30
CA THR A 116 1.40 -9.45 -8.74
C THR A 116 1.02 -8.56 -7.55
N MET A 117 -0.09 -7.83 -7.65
CA MET A 117 -0.56 -6.94 -6.60
C MET A 117 -0.89 -7.71 -5.33
N LYS A 118 -1.53 -8.87 -5.45
CA LYS A 118 -1.78 -9.77 -4.32
C LYS A 118 -0.49 -10.13 -3.59
N ARG A 119 0.56 -10.51 -4.31
CA ARG A 119 1.86 -10.88 -3.72
C ARG A 119 2.49 -9.67 -3.02
N LEU A 120 2.48 -8.52 -3.70
CA LEU A 120 3.05 -7.29 -3.17
C LEU A 120 2.33 -6.80 -1.90
N VAL A 121 1.00 -6.76 -1.87
CA VAL A 121 0.25 -6.34 -0.67
C VAL A 121 0.46 -7.30 0.49
N THR A 122 0.53 -8.61 0.22
CA THR A 122 0.78 -9.62 1.24
C THR A 122 2.15 -9.41 1.88
N GLU A 123 3.21 -9.28 1.07
CA GLU A 123 4.56 -9.06 1.59
C GLU A 123 4.69 -7.72 2.32
N TYR A 124 4.21 -6.63 1.70
CA TYR A 124 4.32 -5.30 2.28
C TYR A 124 3.58 -5.21 3.63
N THR A 125 2.38 -5.77 3.71
CA THR A 125 1.60 -5.81 4.97
C THR A 125 2.31 -6.64 6.04
N GLY A 126 2.83 -7.81 5.68
CA GLY A 126 3.61 -8.64 6.61
C GLY A 126 4.89 -7.97 7.10
N GLN A 127 5.56 -7.18 6.26
CA GLN A 127 6.72 -6.38 6.67
C GLN A 127 6.33 -5.22 7.59
N VAL A 128 5.17 -4.60 7.36
CA VAL A 128 4.63 -3.58 8.25
C VAL A 128 4.31 -4.16 9.63
N GLN A 129 3.66 -5.32 9.67
CA GLN A 129 3.32 -6.04 10.89
C GLN A 129 4.54 -6.37 11.77
N LYS A 130 5.67 -6.71 11.14
CA LYS A 130 6.90 -7.09 11.85
C LYS A 130 7.77 -5.90 12.26
N GLY A 131 7.42 -4.69 11.84
CA GLY A 131 8.25 -3.52 12.08
C GLY A 131 7.87 -2.73 13.34
N SER A 132 8.68 -1.72 13.64
CA SER A 132 8.63 -0.92 14.87
C SER A 132 7.37 -0.07 15.06
N ASP A 133 6.57 0.12 14.02
CA ASP A 133 5.32 0.88 14.11
C ASP A 133 4.14 0.00 14.57
N CYS A 134 4.43 -1.25 14.91
CA CYS A 134 3.46 -2.26 15.28
C CYS A 134 3.91 -2.97 16.57
N THR A 135 3.97 -2.21 17.66
CA THR A 135 4.54 -2.65 18.96
C THR A 135 3.81 -2.05 20.14
#